data_AF-A0A9D7MS86-F1
#
_entry.id   AF-A0A9D7MS86-F1
#
_cell.length_a   1.000
_cell.length_b   1.000
_cell.length_c   1.000
_cell.angle_alpha   90.00
_cell.angle_beta   90.00
_cell.angle_gamma   90.00
#
_symmetry.space_group_name_H-M   'P 1'
#
loop_
_entity.id
_entity.type
_entity.pdbx_description
1 polymer ?
#
loop_
_entity_poly.entity_id
_entity_poly.type
_entity_poly.pdbx_seq_one_letter_code
_entity_poly.pdbx_strand_id
1 'polypeptide(L)'
;MQILKCPLVNLNVTAKSFNSTTRTLDMTIDATALENLTGQYKISFVLTEDNLVYPQNYYSQCGTPGYVNNYVHSHVVRSMVNGASGENLNSGAWNQNETVTKNISTVLDAGWIPENCRVVIFVYKESTSLNVSNVQQAIEESVIGTTGITGNSGSVKIIRFLKTIRILLILPPTYHSQFRKTEM
;
A
#
# COMPACT_ATOMS: atom_id res chain seq x y z
N MET A 1 19.95 -20.65 3.31
CA MET A 1 18.91 -20.62 4.34
C MET A 1 18.82 -19.19 4.85
N GLN A 2 17.89 -18.40 4.32
CA GLN A 2 17.70 -17.01 4.74
C GLN A 2 16.91 -17.04 6.05
N ILE A 3 17.57 -16.66 7.15
CA ILE A 3 16.94 -16.56 8.46
C ILE A 3 15.93 -15.40 8.38
N LEU A 4 14.65 -15.70 8.64
CA LEU A 4 13.62 -14.69 8.84
C LEU A 4 14.02 -13.86 10.07
N LYS A 5 14.56 -12.67 9.84
CA LYS A 5 14.88 -11.73 10.92
C LYS A 5 13.59 -10.99 11.28
N CYS A 6 13.21 -11.05 12.56
CA CYS A 6 12.10 -10.24 13.06
C CYS A 6 12.39 -8.75 12.80
N PRO A 7 11.39 -7.98 12.32
CA PRO A 7 11.57 -6.57 12.11
C PRO A 7 11.86 -5.88 13.45
N LEU A 8 12.81 -4.95 13.45
CA LEU A 8 13.20 -4.19 14.65
C LEU A 8 12.42 -2.87 14.79
N VAL A 9 11.69 -2.51 13.73
CA VAL A 9 10.92 -1.28 13.62
C VAL A 9 9.52 -1.63 13.11
N ASN A 10 8.50 -1.07 13.73
CA ASN A 10 7.15 -1.06 13.18
C ASN A 10 6.94 0.24 12.39
N LEU A 11 6.35 0.12 11.19
CA LEU A 11 5.93 1.27 10.39
C LEU A 11 4.42 1.23 10.24
N ASN A 12 3.78 2.38 10.44
CA ASN A 12 2.34 2.52 10.31
C ASN A 12 2.00 3.85 9.62
N VAL A 13 1.11 3.81 8.62
CA VAL A 13 0.56 5.03 8.00
C VAL A 13 -0.68 5.43 8.79
N THR A 14 -0.59 6.52 9.55
CA THR A 14 -1.67 6.98 10.43
C THR A 14 -2.64 7.91 9.73
N ALA A 15 -2.18 8.64 8.71
CA ALA A 15 -3.02 9.48 7.88
C ALA A 15 -2.51 9.50 6.44
N LYS A 16 -3.43 9.58 5.49
CA LYS A 16 -3.16 9.76 4.06
C LYS A 16 -4.30 10.54 3.40
N SER A 17 -3.95 11.53 2.60
CA SER A 17 -4.90 12.24 1.76
C SER A 17 -4.28 12.58 0.42
N PHE A 18 -5.05 12.37 -0.66
CA PHE A 18 -4.69 12.83 -1.99
C PHE A 18 -5.70 13.87 -2.47
N ASN A 19 -5.21 15.06 -2.82
CA ASN A 19 -6.01 16.10 -3.44
C ASN A 19 -5.91 15.99 -4.96
N SER A 20 -6.99 15.58 -5.62
CA SER A 20 -7.02 15.40 -7.08
C SER A 20 -6.89 16.70 -7.87
N THR A 21 -7.18 17.86 -7.26
CA THR A 21 -7.09 19.17 -7.92
C THR A 21 -5.66 19.68 -7.94
N THR A 22 -4.96 19.64 -6.80
CA THR A 22 -3.56 20.07 -6.69
C THR A 22 -2.57 18.95 -6.96
N ARG A 23 -3.06 17.71 -7.12
CA ARG A 23 -2.27 16.47 -7.24
C ARG A 23 -1.31 16.23 -6.08
N THR A 24 -1.65 16.76 -4.91
CA THR A 24 -0.82 16.68 -3.70
C THR A 24 -1.19 15.44 -2.89
N LEU A 25 -0.19 14.64 -2.57
CA LEU A 25 -0.26 13.53 -1.63
C LEU A 25 0.37 13.95 -0.31
N ASP A 26 -0.41 13.88 0.76
CA ASP A 26 0.03 14.09 2.12
C ASP A 26 -0.10 12.79 2.91
N MET A 27 0.93 12.40 3.66
CA MET A 27 0.87 11.25 4.57
C MET A 27 1.57 11.53 5.89
N THR A 28 1.09 10.87 6.94
CA THR A 28 1.72 10.80 8.26
C THR A 28 2.10 9.36 8.56
N ILE A 29 3.37 9.15 8.89
CA ILE A 29 3.95 7.84 9.14
C ILE A 29 4.53 7.83 10.54
N ASP A 30 4.14 6.81 11.31
CA ASP A 30 4.75 6.51 12.60
C ASP A 30 5.74 5.36 12.43
N ALA A 31 6.96 5.58 12.93
CA ALA A 31 7.97 4.55 13.07
C ALA A 31 8.23 4.29 14.55
N THR A 32 7.98 3.08 15.02
CA THR A 32 8.17 2.68 16.43
C THR A 32 9.28 1.65 16.54
N ALA A 33 10.28 1.93 17.39
CA ALA A 33 11.31 0.94 17.69
C ALA A 33 10.74 -0.19 18.57
N LEU A 34 10.97 -1.44 18.18
CA LEU A 34 10.47 -2.61 18.92
C LEU A 34 11.48 -3.13 19.98
N GLU A 35 12.69 -2.59 19.98
CA GLU A 35 13.76 -2.80 20.95
C GLU A 35 14.62 -1.54 21.08
N ASN A 36 15.60 -1.54 21.99
CA ASN A 36 16.56 -0.43 22.08
C ASN A 36 17.54 -0.48 20.91
N LEU A 37 17.49 0.52 20.03
CA LEU A 37 18.28 0.61 18.80
C LEU A 37 19.41 1.63 18.95
N THR A 38 20.60 1.23 18.49
CA THR A 38 21.81 2.06 18.49
C THR A 38 22.28 2.36 17.07
N GLY A 39 22.78 3.59 16.87
CA GLY A 39 23.25 4.09 15.58
C GLY A 39 22.20 4.95 14.86
N GLN A 40 22.53 5.37 13.63
CA GLN A 40 21.66 6.22 12.83
C GLN A 40 20.73 5.36 11.97
N TYR A 41 19.44 5.67 12.03
CA TYR A 41 18.39 5.12 11.20
C TYR A 41 17.83 6.22 10.32
N LYS A 42 17.46 5.82 9.10
CA LYS A 42 16.97 6.72 8.07
C LYS A 42 15.71 6.15 7.45
N ILE A 43 14.83 7.03 7.03
CA ILE A 43 13.57 6.69 6.37
C ILE A 43 13.60 7.23 4.96
N SER A 44 13.09 6.46 4.01
CA SER A 44 12.98 6.83 2.61
C SER A 44 11.54 6.68 2.14
N PHE A 45 11.10 7.63 1.33
CA PHE A 45 9.80 7.63 0.68
C PHE A 45 9.99 7.58 -0.82
N VAL A 46 9.58 6.48 -1.45
CA VAL A 46 9.78 6.24 -2.87
C VAL A 46 8.41 6.10 -3.54
N LEU A 47 8.10 7.03 -4.42
CA LEU A 47 6.92 6.95 -5.26
C LEU A 47 7.21 6.06 -6.46
N THR A 48 6.39 5.04 -6.66
CA THR A 48 6.45 4.13 -7.80
C THR A 48 5.16 4.21 -8.62
N GLU A 49 5.23 3.82 -9.89
CA GLU A 49 4.09 3.72 -10.79
C GLU A 49 4.07 2.36 -11.50
N ASP A 50 2.89 1.74 -11.49
CA ASP A 50 2.59 0.49 -12.20
C ASP A 50 1.98 0.73 -13.58
N ASN A 51 1.89 -0.34 -14.37
CA ASN A 51 1.19 -0.38 -15.66
C ASN A 51 1.75 0.58 -16.71
N LEU A 52 3.05 0.89 -16.65
CA LEU A 52 3.72 1.71 -17.66
C LEU A 52 4.05 0.87 -18.89
N VAL A 53 3.54 1.27 -20.05
CA VAL A 53 3.76 0.54 -21.32
C VAL A 53 4.91 1.17 -22.09
N TYR A 54 6.06 0.49 -22.15
CA TYR A 54 7.25 0.94 -22.87
C TYR A 54 8.02 -0.21 -23.53
N PRO A 55 8.91 0.09 -24.51
CA PRO A 55 9.78 -0.92 -25.10
C PRO A 55 10.79 -1.47 -24.09
N GLN A 56 10.88 -2.80 -23.99
CA GLN A 56 11.93 -3.49 -23.24
C GLN A 56 12.79 -4.34 -24.18
N ASN A 57 14.12 -4.21 -24.04
CA ASN A 57 15.07 -5.05 -24.75
C ASN A 57 15.20 -6.42 -24.06
N TYR A 58 15.48 -7.46 -24.86
CA TYR A 58 15.91 -8.74 -24.31
C TYR A 58 17.12 -9.26 -25.09
N TYR A 59 18.02 -9.92 -24.38
CA TYR A 59 19.32 -10.34 -24.87
C TYR A 59 19.31 -11.82 -25.28
N SER A 60 20.38 -12.26 -25.94
CA SER A 60 20.53 -13.63 -26.46
C SER A 60 20.34 -14.72 -25.39
N GLN A 61 20.67 -14.41 -24.14
CA GLN A 61 20.49 -15.28 -22.97
C GLN A 61 19.01 -15.58 -22.67
N CYS A 62 18.09 -14.80 -23.23
CA CYS A 62 16.65 -14.92 -23.07
C CYS A 62 15.91 -15.28 -24.39
N GLY A 63 16.62 -15.50 -25.50
CA GLY A 63 16.04 -15.79 -26.82
C GLY A 63 16.67 -14.98 -27.96
N THR A 64 16.04 -14.91 -29.13
CA THR A 64 16.54 -14.11 -30.27
C THR A 64 16.54 -12.62 -29.92
N PRO A 65 17.67 -11.91 -29.84
CA PRO A 65 17.71 -10.51 -29.40
C PRO A 65 16.71 -9.62 -30.13
N GLY A 66 16.03 -8.75 -29.38
CA GLY A 66 15.00 -7.88 -29.94
C GLY A 66 14.35 -6.97 -28.90
N TYR A 67 13.19 -6.43 -29.26
CA TYR A 67 12.39 -5.55 -28.41
C TYR A 67 10.98 -6.11 -28.24
N VAL A 68 10.47 -6.01 -27.02
CA VAL A 68 9.04 -6.09 -26.74
C VAL A 68 8.54 -4.66 -26.62
N ASN A 69 7.91 -4.13 -27.67
CA ASN A 69 7.55 -2.70 -27.74
C ASN A 69 6.51 -2.27 -26.70
N ASN A 70 5.62 -3.18 -26.28
CA ASN A 70 4.52 -2.89 -25.35
C ASN A 70 4.68 -3.70 -24.06
N TYR A 71 5.87 -3.67 -23.45
CA TYR A 71 6.06 -4.34 -22.17
C TYR A 71 5.41 -3.51 -21.06
N VAL A 72 4.72 -4.19 -20.13
CA VAL A 72 4.03 -3.56 -19.00
C VAL A 72 4.96 -3.60 -17.79
N HIS A 73 5.53 -2.45 -17.44
CA HIS A 73 6.40 -2.30 -16.27
C HIS A 73 5.58 -2.07 -15.00
N SER A 74 6.07 -2.65 -13.90
CA SER A 74 5.53 -2.49 -12.54
C SER A 74 6.61 -1.93 -11.59
N HIS A 75 6.17 -1.28 -10.52
CA HIS A 75 6.99 -0.68 -9.47
C HIS A 75 8.10 0.26 -9.99
N VAL A 76 7.84 0.99 -11.08
CA VAL A 76 8.83 1.91 -11.66
C VAL A 76 9.00 3.12 -10.75
N VAL A 77 10.21 3.36 -10.26
CA VAL A 77 10.51 4.53 -9.43
C VAL A 77 10.31 5.82 -10.21
N ARG A 78 9.43 6.69 -9.71
CA ARG A 78 9.13 8.00 -10.29
C ARG A 78 9.78 9.13 -9.51
N SER A 79 9.82 9.02 -8.18
CA SER A 79 10.42 10.02 -7.32
C SER A 79 10.92 9.41 -6.02
N MET A 80 12.10 9.86 -5.58
CA MET A 80 12.59 9.64 -4.22
C MET A 80 12.33 10.93 -3.45
N VAL A 81 11.20 10.99 -2.74
CA VAL A 81 10.60 12.25 -2.26
C VAL A 81 11.52 13.01 -1.32
N ASN A 82 12.25 12.29 -0.47
CA ASN A 82 13.24 12.84 0.45
C ASN A 82 14.68 12.57 0.00
N GLY A 83 14.90 12.41 -1.31
CA GLY A 83 16.21 12.17 -1.92
C GLY A 83 16.68 10.71 -1.85
N ALA A 84 17.76 10.40 -2.58
CA ALA A 84 18.25 9.02 -2.72
C ALA A 84 18.73 8.39 -1.41
N SER A 85 19.18 9.21 -0.47
CA SER A 85 19.63 8.79 0.86
C SER A 85 18.53 8.89 1.93
N GLY A 86 17.33 9.34 1.58
CA GLY A 86 16.28 9.62 2.55
C GLY A 86 16.67 10.67 3.60
N GLU A 87 15.98 10.66 4.74
CA GLU A 87 16.21 11.58 5.84
C GLU A 87 16.47 10.84 7.17
N ASN A 88 17.06 11.54 8.14
CA ASN A 88 17.29 10.99 9.47
C ASN A 88 15.96 10.75 10.19
N LEU A 89 15.81 9.53 10.71
CA LEU A 89 14.63 9.12 11.46
C LEU A 89 14.83 9.35 12.96
N ASN A 90 15.98 9.00 13.52
CA ASN A 90 16.32 9.26 14.91
C ASN A 90 17.43 10.32 15.03
N SER A 91 17.58 10.87 16.24
CA SER A 91 18.67 11.80 16.60
C SER A 91 19.36 11.32 17.87
N GLY A 92 20.07 10.19 17.77
CA GLY A 92 20.76 9.56 18.90
C GLY A 92 20.22 8.17 19.24
N ALA A 93 20.16 7.81 20.51
CA ALA A 93 19.56 6.54 20.94
C ALA A 93 18.07 6.51 20.56
N TRP A 94 17.59 5.39 20.02
CA TRP A 94 16.18 5.19 19.70
C TRP A 94 15.65 4.06 20.59
N ASN A 95 14.91 4.43 21.63
CA ASN A 95 14.57 3.52 22.71
C ASN A 95 13.36 2.65 22.35
N GLN A 96 13.26 1.49 22.98
CA GLN A 96 12.11 0.61 22.78
C GLN A 96 10.78 1.35 23.04
N ASN A 97 9.81 1.13 22.16
CA ASN A 97 8.48 1.77 22.14
C ASN A 97 8.50 3.28 21.86
N GLU A 98 9.65 3.88 21.57
CA GLU A 98 9.73 5.26 21.12
C GLU A 98 9.24 5.35 19.66
N THR A 99 8.23 6.20 19.45
CA THR A 99 7.66 6.49 18.12
C THR A 99 8.19 7.81 17.60
N VAL A 100 8.73 7.80 16.38
CA VAL A 100 9.03 9.00 15.61
C VAL A 100 8.02 9.13 14.47
N THR A 101 7.34 10.28 14.43
CA THR A 101 6.39 10.61 13.38
C THR A 101 7.06 11.43 12.27
N LYS A 102 6.79 11.07 11.01
CA LYS A 102 7.24 11.79 9.82
C LYS A 102 6.05 12.17 8.97
N ASN A 103 6.07 13.40 8.47
CA ASN A 103 5.07 13.91 7.54
C ASN A 103 5.73 14.07 6.17
N ILE A 104 5.03 13.63 5.14
CA ILE A 104 5.43 13.77 3.75
C ILE A 104 4.34 14.51 3.00
N SER A 105 4.75 15.46 2.16
CA SER A 105 3.91 16.13 1.19
C SER A 105 4.63 16.12 -0.16
N THR A 106 3.99 15.62 -1.20
CA THR A 106 4.56 15.57 -2.55
C THR A 106 3.49 15.79 -3.61
N VAL A 107 3.88 16.42 -4.72
CA VAL A 107 2.99 16.67 -5.85
C VAL A 107 3.29 15.64 -6.94
N LEU A 108 2.26 14.90 -7.36
CA LEU A 108 2.38 13.95 -8.47
C LEU A 108 2.41 14.71 -9.79
N ASP A 109 3.40 14.43 -10.63
CA ASP A 109 3.50 14.99 -11.99
C ASP A 109 2.23 14.72 -12.79
N ALA A 110 1.84 15.66 -13.65
CA ALA A 110 0.61 15.59 -14.44
C ALA A 110 0.52 14.33 -15.32
N GLY A 111 1.65 13.79 -15.78
CA GLY A 111 1.71 12.60 -16.62
C GLY A 111 1.55 11.27 -15.87
N TRP A 112 1.50 11.27 -14.54
CA TRP A 112 1.39 10.05 -13.74
C TRP A 112 -0.07 9.72 -13.45
N ILE A 113 -0.43 8.44 -13.46
CA ILE A 113 -1.79 7.97 -13.15
C ILE A 113 -1.86 7.64 -11.65
N PRO A 114 -2.56 8.44 -10.81
CA PRO A 114 -2.55 8.25 -9.36
C PRO A 114 -3.02 6.86 -8.90
N GLU A 115 -3.94 6.23 -9.64
CA GLU A 115 -4.45 4.88 -9.40
C GLU A 115 -3.35 3.81 -9.46
N ASN A 116 -2.38 4.03 -10.34
CA ASN A 116 -1.23 3.15 -10.54
C ASN A 116 -0.05 3.53 -9.64
N CYS A 117 -0.16 4.62 -8.87
CA CYS A 117 0.93 5.07 -8.00
C CYS A 117 0.87 4.41 -6.62
N ARG A 118 2.04 4.09 -6.09
CA ARG A 118 2.27 3.55 -4.75
C ARG A 118 3.40 4.33 -4.08
N VAL A 119 3.38 4.44 -2.76
CA VAL A 119 4.53 4.91 -1.99
C VAL A 119 5.11 3.75 -1.21
N VAL A 120 6.35 3.41 -1.53
CA VAL A 120 7.17 2.47 -0.77
C VAL A 120 7.89 3.26 0.30
N ILE A 121 7.66 2.88 1.55
CA ILE A 121 8.24 3.51 2.73
C ILE A 121 9.13 2.47 3.40
N PHE A 122 10.40 2.79 3.59
CA PHE A 122 11.30 1.87 4.27
C PHE A 122 12.24 2.58 5.22
N VAL A 123 12.57 1.88 6.30
CA VAL A 123 13.55 2.30 7.29
C VAL A 123 14.77 1.41 7.18
N TYR A 124 15.95 2.03 7.18
CA TYR A 124 17.20 1.32 7.16
C TYR A 124 18.17 1.87 8.21
N LYS A 125 19.06 0.99 8.70
CA LYS A 125 20.18 1.39 9.53
C LYS A 125 21.32 1.85 8.64
N GLU A 126 21.75 3.09 8.82
CA GLU A 126 22.86 3.66 8.05
C GLU A 126 24.16 2.93 8.38
N SER A 127 24.92 2.61 7.34
CA SER A 127 26.27 2.04 7.39
C SER A 127 27.23 2.95 6.63
N THR A 128 28.48 2.52 6.44
CA THR A 128 29.50 3.31 5.72
C THR A 128 29.08 3.70 4.30
N SER A 129 28.27 2.87 3.63
CA SER A 129 27.70 3.15 2.32
C SER A 129 26.32 2.50 2.15
N LEU A 130 25.50 3.02 1.24
CA LEU A 130 24.12 2.57 1.04
C LEU A 130 24.00 1.08 0.67
N ASN A 131 24.96 0.52 -0.07
CA ASN A 131 24.95 -0.88 -0.51
C ASN A 131 25.20 -1.91 0.61
N VAL A 132 25.65 -1.46 1.79
CA VAL A 132 25.84 -2.31 2.97
C VAL A 132 24.89 -1.96 4.11
N SER A 133 24.08 -0.91 3.95
CA SER A 133 23.01 -0.56 4.88
C SER A 133 21.93 -1.65 4.90
N ASN A 134 21.35 -1.88 6.07
CA ASN A 134 20.35 -2.93 6.25
C ASN A 134 18.95 -2.34 6.44
N VAL A 135 18.03 -2.69 5.54
CA VAL A 135 16.59 -2.37 5.68
C VAL A 135 16.02 -3.16 6.85
N GLN A 136 15.39 -2.44 7.78
CA GLN A 136 14.80 -2.98 9.00
C GLN A 136 13.32 -3.31 8.84
N GLN A 137 12.62 -2.49 8.05
CA GLN A 137 11.21 -2.64 7.74
C GLN A 137 10.87 -1.87 6.46
N ALA A 138 9.90 -2.38 5.71
CA ALA A 138 9.31 -1.68 4.58
C ALA A 138 7.79 -1.93 4.52
N ILE A 139 7.04 -0.93 4.09
CA ILE A 139 5.61 -1.00 3.77
C ILE A 139 5.35 -0.33 2.43
N GLU A 140 4.26 -0.71 1.78
CA GLU A 140 3.80 -0.07 0.54
C GLU A 140 2.36 0.39 0.74
N GLU A 141 2.05 1.61 0.32
CA GLU A 141 0.72 2.20 0.43
C GLU A 141 0.28 2.77 -0.92
N SER A 142 -1.00 2.59 -1.27
CA SER A 142 -1.57 3.18 -2.49
C SER A 142 -1.72 4.68 -2.37
N VAL A 143 -1.45 5.46 -3.42
CA VAL A 143 -1.64 6.92 -3.38
C VAL A 143 -3.12 7.27 -3.17
N ILE A 144 -4.00 6.57 -3.89
CA ILE A 144 -5.45 6.69 -3.75
C ILE A 144 -6.03 5.59 -2.85
N GLY A 145 -7.21 5.84 -2.30
CA GLY A 145 -7.88 4.95 -1.34
C GLY A 145 -7.66 5.37 0.11
N THR A 146 -8.53 4.94 1.02
CA THR A 146 -8.48 5.32 2.44
C THR A 146 -7.53 4.43 3.23
N THR A 147 -6.70 5.01 4.09
CA THR A 147 -5.97 4.28 5.14
C THR A 147 -6.95 3.95 6.28
N GLY A 148 -7.54 2.75 6.26
CA GLY A 148 -8.49 2.29 7.28
C GLY A 148 -9.88 2.95 7.21
N ILE A 149 -10.87 2.35 7.89
CA ILE A 149 -12.20 2.92 8.05
C ILE A 149 -12.11 4.03 9.10
N THR A 150 -11.95 5.28 8.68
CA THR A 150 -12.17 6.42 9.57
C THR A 150 -13.67 6.53 9.77
N GLY A 151 -14.15 6.05 10.92
CA GLY A 151 -15.54 6.22 11.35
C GLY A 151 -15.83 7.70 11.60
N ASN A 152 -16.07 8.46 10.53
CA ASN A 152 -16.84 9.67 10.64
C ASN A 152 -18.32 9.25 10.54
N SER A 153 -19.09 9.48 11.59
CA SER A 153 -20.55 9.32 11.61
C SER A 153 -21.27 10.36 10.73
N GLY A 154 -20.65 10.76 9.61
CA GLY A 154 -21.22 11.59 8.55
C GLY A 154 -21.49 10.70 7.34
N SER A 155 -22.77 10.49 7.04
CA SER A 155 -23.36 9.77 5.90
C SER A 155 -22.37 9.08 4.95
N VAL A 156 -21.93 7.89 5.32
CA VAL A 156 -21.35 6.93 4.37
C VAL A 156 -22.43 6.63 3.33
N LYS A 157 -22.32 7.20 2.13
CA LYS A 157 -23.07 6.71 0.96
C LYS A 157 -22.52 5.34 0.63
N ILE A 158 -23.07 4.32 1.29
CA ILE A 158 -22.91 2.93 0.88
C ILE A 158 -23.50 2.84 -0.52
N ILE A 159 -22.64 2.86 -1.54
CA ILE A 159 -23.02 2.45 -2.89
C ILE A 159 -23.27 0.95 -2.76
N ARG A 160 -24.53 0.58 -2.50
CA ARG A 160 -24.95 -0.81 -2.51
C ARG A 160 -24.81 -1.31 -3.94
N PHE A 161 -23.73 -2.03 -4.21
CA PHE A 161 -23.68 -2.93 -5.36
C PHE A 161 -24.77 -3.97 -5.13
N LEU A 162 -25.93 -3.78 -5.76
CA LEU A 162 -27.01 -4.76 -5.80
C LEU A 162 -26.50 -5.96 -6.60
N LYS A 163 -25.76 -6.84 -5.94
CA LYS A 163 -25.55 -8.20 -6.44
C LYS A 163 -26.85 -8.94 -6.13
N THR A 164 -27.79 -8.89 -7.05
CA THR A 164 -29.01 -9.70 -7.03
C THR A 164 -28.61 -11.18 -7.09
N ILE A 165 -28.34 -11.77 -5.93
CA ILE A 165 -28.33 -13.22 -5.75
C ILE A 165 -29.79 -13.61 -5.54
N ARG A 166 -30.45 -14.05 -6.61
CA ARG A 166 -31.72 -14.79 -6.49
C ARG A 166 -31.39 -16.18 -5.94
N ILE A 167 -31.45 -16.35 -4.63
CA ILE A 167 -31.66 -17.67 -4.05
C ILE A 167 -33.13 -18.01 -4.26
N LEU A 168 -33.37 -18.88 -5.24
CA LEU A 168 -34.67 -19.51 -5.47
C LEU A 168 -34.84 -20.60 -4.39
N LEU A 169 -35.45 -20.25 -3.27
CA LEU A 169 -35.98 -21.23 -2.33
C LEU A 169 -37.20 -21.89 -2.99
N ILE A 170 -37.00 -23.05 -3.59
CA ILE A 170 -38.08 -23.93 -4.00
C ILE A 170 -38.66 -24.53 -2.72
N LEU A 171 -39.73 -23.94 -2.20
CA LEU A 171 -40.57 -24.59 -1.20
C LEU A 171 -41.45 -25.63 -1.91
N PRO A 172 -41.51 -26.89 -1.43
CA PRO A 172 -42.40 -27.89 -2.01
C PRO A 172 -43.88 -27.52 -1.74
N PRO A 173 -44.79 -27.71 -2.70
CA PRO A 173 -46.21 -27.49 -2.47
C PRO A 173 -46.76 -28.58 -1.54
N THR A 174 -47.16 -28.21 -0.33
CA THR A 174 -48.03 -29.03 0.51
C THR A 174 -49.42 -29.05 -0.12
N TYR A 175 -49.76 -30.21 -0.69
CA TYR A 175 -51.04 -30.49 -1.31
C TYR A 175 -52.13 -30.50 -0.23
N HIS A 176 -53.08 -29.56 -0.32
CA HIS A 176 -54.29 -29.56 0.50
C HIS A 176 -55.39 -30.27 -0.30
N SER A 177 -55.63 -31.55 -0.01
CA SER A 177 -56.81 -32.27 -0.51
C SER A 177 -57.81 -32.52 0.61
N GLN A 178 -58.88 -31.73 0.58
CA GLN A 178 -60.28 -32.14 0.77
C GLN A 178 -60.56 -33.24 1.81
N PHE A 179 -61.14 -32.85 2.96
CA PHE A 179 -62.21 -33.63 3.57
C PHE A 179 -63.33 -32.69 4.03
N ARG A 180 -64.53 -32.92 3.49
CA ARG A 180 -65.77 -32.18 3.74
C ARG A 180 -66.22 -32.30 5.20
N LYS A 181 -66.89 -31.25 5.67
CA LYS A 181 -67.84 -31.30 6.79
C LYS A 181 -68.99 -32.26 6.48
N THR A 182 -69.39 -33.06 7.48
CA THR A 182 -70.81 -33.32 7.75
C THR A 182 -70.99 -33.45 9.27
N GLU A 183 -72.07 -32.84 9.77
CA GLU A 183 -72.55 -32.89 11.15
C GLU A 183 -73.14 -34.27 11.50
N MET A 184 -73.20 -34.52 12.82
CA MET A 184 -73.74 -35.69 13.56
C MET A 184 -72.90 -36.96 13.59
#